data_AF-A0AA43KYJ9-F1
#
_entry.id   AF-A0AA43KYJ9-F1
#
_cell.length_a   1.000
_cell.length_b   1.000
_cell.length_c   1.000
_cell.angle_alpha   90.00
_cell.angle_beta   90.00
_cell.angle_gamma   90.00
#
_symmetry.space_group_name_H-M   'P 1'
#
loop_
_entity.id
_entity.type
_entity.pdbx_description
1 polymer ?
#
loop_
_entity_poly.entity_id
_entity_poly.type
_entity_poly.pdbx_seq_one_letter_code
_entity_poly.pdbx_strand_id
1 'polypeptide(L)'
;MESILTYLLENWHGAIWLIVGGVIVWLYFNIRNHSKDAKKEADIANNIAAEAHIKIEKLPCEKHGDKMEALRTEVSKIDAVNAKIDGLLLAIQALQQNKEKAIVMAQSPIKLTPYGEQLAKELKFEFYVDQNWDNIHANIEANSTSMNPYDIQQLCFNFVVSNPEAVLTDEGYNNLKTKAFAIGVASVSLLQGASIIIRDKYFKEHGISLEEVDKHDPTKQSSESE
;
A
#
# COMPACT_ATOMS: atom_id res chain seq x y z
N MET A 1 -22.89 -80.81 64.52
CA MET A 1 -23.02 -79.87 63.38
C MET A 1 -24.44 -79.34 63.18
N GLU A 2 -25.46 -79.78 63.93
CA GLU A 2 -26.85 -79.30 63.77
C GLU A 2 -27.24 -78.09 64.65
N SER A 3 -26.46 -77.73 65.68
CA SER A 3 -26.81 -76.58 66.55
C SER A 3 -26.35 -75.22 66.02
N ILE A 4 -25.45 -75.18 65.03
CA ILE A 4 -24.95 -73.92 64.44
C ILE A 4 -25.92 -73.43 63.35
N LEU A 5 -26.55 -74.36 62.62
CA LEU A 5 -27.50 -74.06 61.55
C LEU A 5 -28.83 -73.50 62.07
N THR A 6 -29.31 -73.97 63.21
CA THR A 6 -30.54 -73.47 63.86
C THR A 6 -30.34 -72.08 64.45
N TYR A 7 -29.18 -71.81 65.08
CA TYR A 7 -28.85 -70.48 65.60
C TYR A 7 -28.67 -69.42 64.49
N LEU A 8 -28.16 -69.84 63.32
CA LEU A 8 -28.06 -68.98 62.13
C LEU A 8 -29.41 -68.68 61.48
N LEU A 9 -30.38 -69.60 61.52
CA LEU A 9 -31.73 -69.41 60.99
C LEU A 9 -32.57 -68.46 61.85
N GLU A 10 -32.40 -68.49 63.17
CA GLU A 10 -33.18 -67.66 64.10
C GLU A 10 -32.70 -66.19 64.12
N ASN A 11 -31.42 -65.94 63.85
CA ASN A 11 -30.81 -64.59 63.84
C ASN A 11 -30.58 -63.99 62.44
N TRP A 12 -31.04 -64.66 61.37
CA TRP A 12 -30.79 -64.24 59.99
C TRP A 12 -31.38 -62.87 59.65
N HIS A 13 -32.52 -62.52 60.26
CA HIS A 13 -33.13 -61.21 60.11
C HIS A 13 -32.23 -60.07 60.63
N GLY A 14 -31.52 -60.26 61.75
CA GLY A 14 -30.59 -59.27 62.29
C GLY A 14 -29.38 -59.02 61.37
N ALA A 15 -28.85 -60.08 60.77
CA ALA A 15 -27.75 -59.98 59.81
C ALA A 15 -28.15 -59.25 58.52
N ILE A 16 -29.37 -59.50 58.01
CA ILE A 16 -29.91 -58.80 56.84
C ILE A 16 -30.05 -57.30 57.11
N TRP A 17 -30.59 -56.91 58.27
CA TRP A 17 -30.74 -55.49 58.63
C TRP A 17 -29.40 -54.76 58.76
N LEU A 18 -28.35 -55.43 59.24
CA LEU A 18 -27.00 -54.85 59.29
C LEU A 18 -26.39 -54.64 57.90
N ILE A 19 -26.57 -55.61 56.98
CA ILE A 19 -26.10 -55.50 55.60
C ILE A 19 -26.85 -54.38 54.86
N VAL A 20 -28.18 -54.37 54.97
CA VAL A 20 -29.03 -53.34 54.35
C VAL A 20 -28.70 -51.96 54.91
N GLY A 21 -28.54 -51.83 56.23
CA GLY A 21 -28.12 -50.59 56.88
C GLY A 21 -26.74 -50.13 56.41
N GLY A 22 -25.77 -51.04 56.29
CA GLY A 22 -24.43 -50.75 55.78
C GLY A 22 -24.45 -50.25 54.34
N VAL A 23 -25.24 -50.87 53.47
CA VAL A 23 -25.39 -50.45 52.06
C VAL A 23 -26.05 -49.07 51.96
N ILE A 24 -27.07 -48.78 52.77
CA ILE A 24 -27.73 -47.46 52.80
C ILE A 24 -26.76 -46.37 53.24
N VAL A 25 -25.98 -46.61 54.31
CA VAL A 25 -24.97 -45.66 54.79
C VAL A 25 -23.86 -45.47 53.75
N TRP A 26 -23.41 -46.54 53.10
CA TRP A 26 -22.42 -46.47 52.03
C TRP A 26 -22.93 -45.67 50.83
N LEU A 27 -24.17 -45.92 50.38
CA LEU A 27 -24.80 -45.15 49.30
C LEU A 27 -24.95 -43.67 49.67
N TYR A 28 -25.39 -43.37 50.89
CA TYR A 28 -25.49 -42.00 51.37
C TYR A 28 -24.14 -41.28 51.35
N PHE A 29 -23.08 -41.94 51.83
CA PHE A 29 -21.74 -41.36 51.86
C PHE A 29 -21.16 -41.18 50.45
N ASN A 30 -21.38 -42.15 49.56
CA ASN A 30 -20.92 -42.11 48.17
C ASN A 30 -21.60 -40.98 47.39
N ILE A 31 -22.93 -40.84 47.49
CA ILE A 31 -23.68 -39.75 46.85
C ILE A 31 -23.22 -38.39 47.39
N ARG A 32 -23.04 -38.27 48.71
CA ARG A 32 -22.56 -37.03 49.34
C ARG A 32 -21.15 -36.66 48.88
N ASN A 33 -20.24 -37.63 48.74
CA ASN A 33 -18.88 -37.38 48.31
C ASN A 33 -18.85 -36.95 46.83
N HIS A 34 -19.57 -37.65 45.96
CA HIS A 34 -19.67 -37.32 44.53
C HIS A 34 -20.27 -35.92 44.30
N SER A 35 -21.21 -35.50 45.15
CA SER A 35 -21.78 -34.14 45.09
C SER A 35 -20.78 -33.04 45.48
N LYS A 36 -19.81 -33.34 46.35
CA LYS A 36 -18.77 -32.39 46.76
C LYS A 36 -17.70 -32.26 45.69
N ASP A 37 -17.33 -33.36 45.06
CA ASP A 37 -16.32 -33.37 44.00
C ASP A 37 -16.85 -32.63 42.75
N ALA A 38 -18.12 -32.85 42.39
CA ALA A 38 -18.78 -32.11 41.32
C ALA A 38 -18.86 -30.59 41.59
N LYS A 39 -19.07 -30.18 42.85
CA LYS A 39 -19.07 -28.75 43.22
C LYS A 39 -17.68 -28.13 43.12
N LYS A 40 -16.63 -28.84 43.56
CA LYS A 40 -15.25 -28.36 43.44
C LYS A 40 -14.82 -28.21 41.98
N GLU A 41 -15.19 -29.15 41.11
CA GLU A 41 -14.89 -29.05 39.68
C GLU A 41 -15.62 -27.87 39.03
N ALA A 42 -16.88 -27.62 39.40
CA ALA A 42 -17.63 -26.45 38.94
C ALA A 42 -17.00 -25.13 39.42
N ASP A 43 -16.56 -25.06 40.68
CA ASP A 43 -15.91 -23.87 41.24
C ASP A 43 -14.55 -23.61 40.57
N ILE A 44 -13.76 -24.65 40.26
CA ILE A 44 -12.50 -24.54 39.52
C ILE A 44 -12.75 -24.06 38.09
N ALA A 45 -13.74 -24.64 37.39
CA ALA A 45 -14.11 -24.22 36.04
C ALA A 45 -14.58 -22.75 36.01
N ASN A 46 -15.36 -22.32 37.00
CA ASN A 46 -15.82 -20.93 37.13
C ASN A 46 -14.67 -19.97 37.42
N ASN A 47 -13.71 -20.34 38.27
CA ASN A 47 -12.53 -19.52 38.55
C ASN A 47 -11.61 -19.40 37.32
N ILE A 48 -11.41 -20.48 36.58
CA ILE A 48 -10.64 -20.46 35.32
C ILE A 48 -11.37 -19.60 34.27
N ALA A 49 -12.69 -19.71 34.16
CA ALA A 49 -13.48 -18.87 33.26
C ALA A 49 -13.40 -17.39 33.66
N ALA A 50 -13.45 -17.08 34.96
CA ALA A 50 -13.30 -15.71 35.46
C ALA A 50 -11.89 -15.15 35.17
N GLU A 51 -10.83 -15.92 35.41
CA GLU A 51 -9.46 -15.51 35.05
C GLU A 51 -9.25 -15.34 33.54
N ALA A 52 -9.88 -16.19 32.72
CA ALA A 52 -9.85 -16.06 31.27
C ALA A 52 -10.59 -14.80 30.78
N HIS A 53 -11.76 -14.48 31.36
CA HIS A 53 -12.48 -13.24 31.07
C HIS A 53 -11.67 -11.99 31.44
N ILE A 54 -10.99 -11.99 32.59
CA ILE A 54 -10.12 -10.87 33.02
C ILE A 54 -8.90 -10.71 32.09
N LYS A 55 -8.39 -11.79 31.51
CA LYS A 55 -7.27 -11.74 30.54
C LYS A 55 -7.70 -11.21 29.18
N ILE A 56 -8.92 -11.52 28.73
CA ILE A 56 -9.47 -11.03 27.46
C ILE A 56 -9.78 -9.53 27.53
N GLU A 57 -10.20 -9.02 28.69
CA GLU A 57 -10.42 -7.58 28.92
C GLU A 57 -9.13 -6.73 28.85
N LYS A 58 -7.95 -7.36 28.79
CA LYS A 58 -6.64 -6.70 28.78
C LYS A 58 -5.84 -6.84 27.47
N LEU A 59 -6.49 -7.00 26.31
CA LEU A 59 -5.85 -7.01 24.99
C LEU A 59 -6.69 -6.28 23.90
N PRO A 60 -6.08 -5.42 23.07
CA PRO A 60 -5.30 -4.23 23.41
C PRO A 60 -6.20 -2.97 23.48
N CYS A 61 -5.71 -1.97 24.22
CA CYS A 61 -6.36 -0.68 24.49
C CYS A 61 -6.78 0.10 23.23
N GLU A 62 -7.84 0.91 23.34
CA GLU A 62 -8.32 1.92 22.36
C GLU A 62 -7.20 2.58 21.55
N LYS A 63 -6.08 2.92 22.22
CA LYS A 63 -4.89 3.54 21.61
C LYS A 63 -4.19 2.69 20.52
N HIS A 64 -4.37 1.37 20.51
CA HIS A 64 -3.88 0.48 19.45
C HIS A 64 -4.86 0.41 18.27
N GLY A 65 -6.17 0.53 18.53
CA GLY A 65 -7.19 0.63 17.49
C GLY A 65 -7.02 1.89 16.64
N ASP A 66 -6.80 3.04 17.29
CA ASP A 66 -6.56 4.31 16.61
C ASP A 66 -5.27 4.28 15.76
N LYS A 67 -4.21 3.66 16.27
CA LYS A 67 -2.97 3.46 15.50
C LYS A 67 -3.15 2.52 14.32
N MET A 68 -3.93 1.45 14.47
CA MET A 68 -4.23 0.51 13.39
C MET A 68 -5.09 1.16 12.31
N GLU A 69 -6.05 2.00 12.67
CA GLU A 69 -6.90 2.72 11.71
C GLU A 69 -6.12 3.83 10.97
N ALA A 70 -5.22 4.52 11.67
CA ALA A 70 -4.27 5.44 11.03
C ALA A 70 -3.34 4.71 10.06
N LEU A 71 -2.76 3.56 10.46
CA LEU A 71 -1.92 2.74 9.59
C LEU A 71 -2.70 2.21 8.38
N ARG A 72 -3.96 1.81 8.57
CA ARG A 72 -4.85 1.35 7.49
C ARG A 72 -5.13 2.46 6.48
N THR A 73 -5.28 3.69 6.96
CA THR A 73 -5.46 4.88 6.12
C THR A 73 -4.19 5.24 5.36
N GLU A 74 -3.01 4.97 5.90
CA GLU A 74 -1.74 5.13 5.19
C GLU A 74 -1.53 4.02 4.14
N VAL A 75 -1.86 2.77 4.48
CA VAL A 75 -1.79 1.63 3.54
C VAL A 75 -2.74 1.82 2.37
N SER A 76 -3.96 2.33 2.58
CA SER A 76 -4.90 2.60 1.48
C SER A 76 -4.41 3.70 0.53
N LYS A 77 -3.64 4.67 1.03
CA LYS A 77 -2.95 5.66 0.17
C LYS A 77 -1.85 5.01 -0.66
N ILE A 78 -1.11 4.05 -0.11
CA ILE A 78 -0.09 3.27 -0.84
C ILE A 78 -0.75 2.44 -1.96
N ASP A 79 -1.88 1.80 -1.69
CA ASP A 79 -2.63 1.05 -2.72
C ASP A 79 -3.12 1.96 -3.86
N ALA A 80 -3.58 3.17 -3.53
CA ALA A 80 -3.96 4.17 -4.52
C ALA A 80 -2.77 4.65 -5.36
N VAL A 81 -1.58 4.74 -4.76
CA VAL A 81 -0.33 5.05 -5.48
C VAL A 81 0.09 3.90 -6.38
N ASN A 82 0.02 2.65 -5.91
CA ASN A 82 0.33 1.46 -6.70
C ASN A 82 -0.59 1.34 -7.92
N ALA A 83 -1.90 1.58 -7.76
CA ALA A 83 -2.84 1.61 -8.88
C ALA A 83 -2.49 2.69 -9.92
N LYS A 84 -1.98 3.85 -9.48
CA LYS A 84 -1.48 4.90 -10.39
C LYS A 84 -0.18 4.49 -11.09
N ILE A 85 0.73 3.81 -10.39
CA ILE A 85 1.97 3.26 -10.95
C ILE A 85 1.66 2.21 -12.00
N ASP A 86 0.73 1.29 -11.74
CA ASP A 86 0.30 0.27 -12.71
C ASP A 86 -0.33 0.92 -13.95
N GLY A 87 -1.15 1.97 -13.76
CA GLY A 87 -1.69 2.78 -14.85
C GLY A 87 -0.60 3.48 -15.68
N LEU A 88 0.43 4.01 -15.02
CA LEU A 88 1.61 4.59 -15.67
C LEU A 88 2.41 3.54 -16.43
N LEU A 89 2.59 2.35 -15.87
CA LEU A 89 3.37 1.27 -16.46
C LEU A 89 2.67 0.70 -17.69
N LEU A 90 1.35 0.55 -17.65
CA LEU A 90 0.50 0.23 -18.81
C LEU A 90 0.56 1.33 -19.89
N ALA A 91 0.55 2.60 -19.49
CA ALA A 91 0.71 3.72 -20.43
C ALA A 91 2.11 3.73 -21.08
N ILE A 92 3.17 3.43 -20.32
CA ILE A 92 4.55 3.30 -20.82
C ILE A 92 4.69 2.13 -21.78
N GLN A 93 4.08 0.97 -21.47
CA GLN A 93 4.07 -0.18 -22.37
C GLN A 93 3.30 0.10 -23.66
N ALA A 94 2.19 0.83 -23.58
CA ALA A 94 1.45 1.28 -24.76
C ALA A 94 2.26 2.27 -25.63
N LEU A 95 3.11 3.10 -25.01
CA LEU A 95 4.02 4.01 -25.72
C LEU A 95 5.13 3.29 -26.49
N GLN A 96 5.60 2.15 -26.01
CA GLN A 96 6.65 1.38 -26.68
C GLN A 96 6.17 0.70 -27.97
N GLN A 97 4.85 0.52 -28.17
CA GLN A 97 4.31 -0.21 -29.32
C GLN A 97 4.13 0.65 -30.59
N ASN A 98 4.19 1.99 -30.50
CA ASN A 98 3.99 2.90 -31.64
C ASN A 98 5.21 3.82 -31.88
N LYS A 99 6.34 3.24 -32.32
CA LYS A 99 7.57 4.01 -32.60
C LYS A 99 7.38 5.15 -33.62
N GLU A 100 6.45 5.02 -34.57
CA GLU A 100 6.15 6.06 -35.57
C GLU A 100 5.42 7.28 -34.99
N LYS A 101 4.73 7.13 -33.85
CA LYS A 101 4.03 8.21 -33.15
C LYS A 101 4.73 8.63 -31.86
N ALA A 102 6.01 8.28 -31.70
CA ALA A 102 6.80 8.71 -30.56
C ALA A 102 6.86 10.24 -30.53
N ILE A 103 6.49 10.83 -29.40
CA ILE A 103 6.48 12.30 -29.21
C ILE A 103 7.89 12.81 -28.90
N VAL A 104 8.69 11.96 -28.25
CA VAL A 104 10.05 12.27 -27.80
C VAL A 104 11.05 11.27 -28.36
N MET A 105 12.27 11.73 -28.65
CA MET A 105 13.38 10.87 -29.05
C MET A 105 13.96 10.12 -27.85
N ALA A 106 14.37 8.86 -28.07
CA ALA A 106 14.87 8.00 -27.00
C ALA A 106 16.32 8.32 -26.55
N GLN A 107 17.07 9.08 -27.35
CA GLN A 107 18.46 9.45 -27.04
C GLN A 107 18.52 10.74 -26.24
N SER A 108 19.37 10.76 -25.21
CA SER A 108 19.69 11.97 -24.46
C SER A 108 20.62 12.87 -25.28
N PRO A 109 20.43 14.21 -25.26
CA PRO A 109 19.34 14.93 -24.62
C PRO A 109 18.00 14.65 -25.31
N ILE A 110 16.95 14.38 -24.51
CA ILE A 110 15.62 14.01 -25.03
C ILE A 110 15.05 15.22 -25.79
N LYS A 111 14.80 15.11 -27.09
CA LYS A 111 14.16 16.17 -27.88
C LYS A 111 12.81 15.70 -28.41
N LEU A 112 11.99 16.64 -28.84
CA LEU A 112 10.79 16.34 -29.59
C LEU A 112 11.16 15.64 -30.92
N THR A 113 10.33 14.69 -31.35
CA THR A 113 10.35 14.22 -32.74
C THR A 113 9.68 15.24 -33.64
N PRO A 114 9.83 15.18 -34.98
CA PRO A 114 9.09 16.05 -35.89
C PRO A 114 7.57 15.98 -35.69
N TYR A 115 7.06 14.80 -35.37
CA TYR A 115 5.65 14.60 -35.01
C TYR A 115 5.30 15.25 -33.67
N GLY A 116 6.19 15.12 -32.67
CA GLY A 116 6.05 15.78 -31.38
C GLY A 116 6.04 17.31 -31.46
N GLU A 117 6.89 17.90 -32.32
CA GLU A 117 6.90 19.34 -32.59
C GLU A 117 5.59 19.81 -33.23
N GLN A 118 5.04 19.04 -34.17
CA GLN A 118 3.74 19.35 -34.76
C GLN A 118 2.64 19.33 -33.69
N LEU A 119 2.60 18.30 -32.85
CA LEU A 119 1.62 18.19 -31.77
C LEU A 119 1.75 19.32 -30.75
N ALA A 120 2.97 19.70 -30.39
CA ALA A 120 3.21 20.81 -29.47
C ALA A 120 2.67 22.14 -30.02
N LYS A 121 2.83 22.38 -31.32
CA LYS A 121 2.25 23.55 -32.02
C LYS A 121 0.73 23.50 -32.05
N GLU A 122 0.14 22.36 -32.39
CA GLU A 122 -1.31 22.16 -32.41
C GLU A 122 -1.94 22.39 -31.03
N LEU A 123 -1.27 21.92 -29.97
CA LEU A 123 -1.71 22.08 -28.57
C LEU A 123 -1.29 23.42 -27.95
N LYS A 124 -0.58 24.27 -28.70
CA LYS A 124 -0.13 25.61 -28.27
C LYS A 124 0.68 25.59 -26.97
N PHE A 125 1.55 24.60 -26.80
CA PHE A 125 2.34 24.48 -25.56
C PHE A 125 3.23 25.68 -25.29
N GLU A 126 3.90 26.22 -26.32
CA GLU A 126 4.75 27.41 -26.18
C GLU A 126 3.95 28.58 -25.58
N PHE A 127 2.74 28.84 -26.07
CA PHE A 127 1.87 29.89 -25.57
C PHE A 127 1.53 29.71 -24.09
N TYR A 128 1.14 28.51 -23.67
CA TYR A 128 0.78 28.24 -22.27
C TYR A 128 1.99 28.28 -21.34
N VAL A 129 3.13 27.77 -21.78
CA VAL A 129 4.39 27.84 -21.05
C VAL A 129 4.83 29.29 -20.87
N ASP A 130 4.71 30.11 -21.90
CA ASP A 130 5.04 31.53 -21.84
C ASP A 130 4.12 32.29 -20.88
N GLN A 131 2.82 32.01 -20.91
CA GLN A 131 1.86 32.65 -20.01
C GLN A 131 2.11 32.33 -18.53
N ASN A 132 2.55 31.10 -18.23
CA ASN A 132 2.76 30.63 -16.86
C ASN A 132 4.23 30.61 -16.45
N TRP A 133 5.12 31.22 -17.25
CA TRP A 133 6.57 31.03 -17.10
C TRP A 133 7.09 31.39 -15.73
N ASP A 134 6.67 32.53 -15.17
CA ASP A 134 7.17 32.98 -13.86
C ASP A 134 6.94 31.95 -12.74
N ASN A 135 5.78 31.29 -12.77
CA ASN A 135 5.45 30.24 -11.80
C ASN A 135 6.27 28.96 -12.05
N ILE A 136 6.36 28.56 -13.32
CA ILE A 136 7.15 27.38 -13.74
C ILE A 136 8.62 27.57 -13.33
N HIS A 137 9.20 28.71 -13.67
CA HIS A 137 10.57 29.08 -13.35
C HIS A 137 10.81 29.10 -11.84
N ALA A 138 9.94 29.76 -11.07
CA ALA A 138 10.05 29.77 -9.61
C ALA A 138 9.98 28.37 -9.00
N ASN A 139 9.19 27.46 -9.58
CA ASN A 139 9.13 26.07 -9.14
C ASN A 139 10.45 25.33 -9.43
N ILE A 140 11.02 25.51 -10.62
CA ILE A 140 12.30 24.91 -11.00
C ILE A 140 13.39 25.36 -10.04
N GLU A 141 13.53 26.68 -9.84
CA GLU A 141 14.52 27.26 -8.91
C GLU A 141 14.37 26.76 -7.47
N ALA A 142 13.13 26.66 -6.97
CA ALA A 142 12.87 26.24 -5.60
C ALA A 142 13.17 24.75 -5.36
N ASN A 143 13.11 23.93 -6.40
CA ASN A 143 13.24 22.46 -6.30
C ASN A 143 14.52 21.92 -6.94
N SER A 144 15.29 22.75 -7.65
CA SER A 144 16.57 22.35 -8.24
C SER A 144 17.64 22.26 -7.17
N THR A 145 18.02 21.06 -6.78
CA THR A 145 19.18 20.82 -5.90
C THR A 145 20.50 20.95 -6.67
N SER A 146 20.47 20.79 -7.99
CA SER A 146 21.63 20.89 -8.88
C SER A 146 21.21 21.54 -10.20
N MET A 147 22.15 22.20 -10.88
CA MET A 147 21.96 22.68 -12.26
C MET A 147 22.36 21.62 -13.30
N ASN A 148 22.43 20.33 -12.90
CA ASN A 148 22.71 19.25 -13.83
C ASN A 148 21.56 19.15 -14.85
N PRO A 149 21.84 19.15 -16.16
CA PRO A 149 20.81 19.09 -17.20
C PRO A 149 19.86 17.89 -17.10
N TYR A 150 20.36 16.73 -16.63
CA TYR A 150 19.52 15.57 -16.39
C TYR A 150 18.54 15.81 -15.23
N ASP A 151 19.02 16.35 -14.11
CA ASP A 151 18.19 16.61 -12.94
C ASP A 151 17.10 17.64 -13.24
N ILE A 152 17.47 18.72 -13.96
CA ILE A 152 16.52 19.72 -14.43
C ILE A 152 15.50 19.11 -15.39
N GLN A 153 15.92 18.24 -16.30
CA GLN A 153 15.00 17.53 -17.18
C GLN A 153 14.00 16.67 -16.39
N GLN A 154 14.46 15.89 -15.42
CA GLN A 154 13.58 15.07 -14.58
C GLN A 154 12.62 15.93 -13.76
N LEU A 155 13.10 17.05 -13.23
CA LEU A 155 12.29 18.01 -12.49
C LEU A 155 11.17 18.57 -13.38
N CYS A 156 11.49 19.00 -14.61
CA CYS A 156 10.51 19.51 -15.56
C CYS A 156 9.46 18.44 -15.93
N PHE A 157 9.87 17.19 -16.14
CA PHE A 157 8.93 16.10 -16.39
C PHE A 157 7.99 15.88 -15.21
N ASN A 158 8.54 15.75 -14.01
CA ASN A 158 7.76 15.47 -12.80
C ASN A 158 6.79 16.61 -12.49
N PHE A 159 7.22 17.86 -12.63
CA PHE A 159 6.41 19.04 -12.38
C PHE A 159 5.17 19.08 -13.28
N VAL A 160 5.35 18.94 -14.60
CA VAL A 160 4.25 19.02 -15.59
C VAL A 160 3.28 17.86 -15.43
N VAL A 161 3.78 16.65 -15.15
CA VAL A 161 2.92 15.46 -14.99
C VAL A 161 2.12 15.54 -13.68
N SER A 162 2.72 16.07 -12.62
CA SER A 162 2.07 16.17 -11.31
C SER A 162 1.12 17.36 -11.20
N ASN A 163 1.39 18.45 -11.93
CA ASN A 163 0.63 19.70 -11.87
C ASN A 163 0.34 20.23 -13.29
N PRO A 164 -0.39 19.49 -14.14
CA PRO A 164 -0.68 19.92 -15.50
C PRO A 164 -1.42 21.26 -15.56
N GLU A 165 -2.25 21.58 -14.56
CA GLU A 165 -2.98 22.85 -14.40
C GLU A 165 -2.08 24.04 -14.09
N ALA A 166 -0.86 23.82 -13.57
CA ALA A 166 0.11 24.89 -13.37
C ALA A 166 0.78 25.34 -14.69
N VAL A 167 0.61 24.54 -15.75
CA VAL A 167 1.22 24.76 -17.06
C VAL A 167 0.15 25.09 -18.09
N LEU A 168 -0.95 24.34 -18.10
CA LEU A 168 -2.04 24.44 -19.07
C LEU A 168 -3.30 24.97 -18.39
N THR A 169 -4.09 25.76 -19.11
CA THR A 169 -5.46 26.09 -18.69
C THR A 169 -6.36 24.85 -18.71
N ASP A 170 -7.50 24.88 -18.03
CA ASP A 170 -8.49 23.80 -18.08
C ASP A 170 -8.90 23.46 -19.52
N GLU A 171 -9.07 24.47 -20.37
CA GLU A 171 -9.35 24.29 -21.80
C GLU A 171 -8.18 23.60 -22.51
N GLY A 172 -6.95 24.08 -22.29
CA GLY A 172 -5.74 23.48 -22.87
C GLY A 172 -5.56 22.02 -22.47
N TYR A 173 -5.79 21.70 -21.19
CA TYR A 173 -5.67 20.33 -20.68
C TYR A 173 -6.77 19.41 -21.21
N ASN A 174 -8.00 19.89 -21.35
CA ASN A 174 -9.09 19.13 -21.97
C ASN A 174 -8.80 18.87 -23.46
N ASN A 175 -8.29 19.86 -24.19
CA ASN A 175 -7.87 19.69 -25.59
C ASN A 175 -6.75 18.65 -25.73
N LEU A 176 -5.77 18.66 -24.81
CA LEU A 176 -4.72 17.65 -24.75
C LEU A 176 -5.30 16.25 -24.55
N LYS A 177 -6.24 16.06 -23.62
CA LYS A 177 -6.90 14.75 -23.40
C LYS A 177 -7.65 14.27 -24.63
N THR A 178 -8.44 15.15 -25.26
CA THR A 178 -9.17 14.84 -26.49
C THR A 178 -8.21 14.44 -27.61
N LYS A 179 -7.09 15.16 -27.77
CA LYS A 179 -6.07 14.83 -28.76
C LYS A 179 -5.41 13.48 -28.45
N ALA A 180 -5.03 13.24 -27.20
CA ALA A 180 -4.42 11.98 -26.74
C ALA A 180 -5.31 10.79 -27.10
N PHE A 181 -6.60 10.90 -26.79
CA PHE A 181 -7.61 9.90 -27.12
C PHE A 181 -7.72 9.69 -28.64
N ALA A 182 -7.79 10.76 -29.42
CA ALA A 182 -7.94 10.69 -30.88
C ALA A 182 -6.75 10.00 -31.58
N ILE A 183 -5.53 10.19 -31.09
CA ILE A 183 -4.32 9.62 -31.71
C ILE A 183 -3.90 8.27 -31.08
N GLY A 184 -4.58 7.85 -30.01
CA GLY A 184 -4.37 6.57 -29.34
C GLY A 184 -3.14 6.55 -28.41
N VAL A 185 -2.85 7.66 -27.73
CA VAL A 185 -1.72 7.76 -26.79
C VAL A 185 -2.20 8.22 -25.42
N ALA A 186 -1.40 7.98 -24.38
CA ALA A 186 -1.67 8.52 -23.05
C ALA A 186 -1.46 10.04 -23.02
N SER A 187 -2.27 10.75 -22.23
CA SER A 187 -2.12 12.21 -22.05
C SER A 187 -0.74 12.58 -21.48
N VAL A 188 -0.21 11.75 -20.58
CA VAL A 188 1.15 11.90 -20.01
C VAL A 188 2.22 11.98 -21.11
N SER A 189 2.04 11.25 -22.20
CA SER A 189 2.96 11.26 -23.34
C SER A 189 2.98 12.59 -24.08
N LEU A 190 1.84 13.29 -24.15
CA LEU A 190 1.78 14.64 -24.72
C LEU A 190 2.33 15.68 -23.74
N LEU A 191 2.08 15.51 -22.44
CA LEU A 191 2.64 16.37 -21.39
C LEU A 191 4.18 16.37 -21.40
N GLN A 192 4.82 15.25 -21.78
CA GLN A 192 6.27 15.20 -21.99
C GLN A 192 6.76 16.25 -23.00
N GLY A 193 5.95 16.57 -24.02
CA GLY A 193 6.30 17.62 -24.98
C GLY A 193 6.32 19.01 -24.35
N ALA A 194 5.38 19.31 -23.47
CA ALA A 194 5.39 20.55 -22.70
C ALA A 194 6.61 20.62 -21.74
N SER A 195 6.98 19.51 -21.11
CA SER A 195 8.18 19.43 -20.25
C SER A 195 9.46 19.73 -21.00
N ILE A 196 9.59 19.29 -22.26
CA ILE A 196 10.75 19.58 -23.10
C ILE A 196 10.83 21.07 -23.44
N ILE A 197 9.70 21.70 -23.79
CA ILE A 197 9.64 23.14 -24.08
C ILE A 197 10.05 23.96 -22.85
N ILE A 198 9.54 23.59 -21.67
CA ILE A 198 9.90 24.22 -20.39
C ILE A 198 11.40 24.10 -20.14
N ARG A 199 11.96 22.89 -20.27
CA ARG A 199 13.39 22.63 -20.08
C ARG A 199 14.23 23.46 -21.04
N ASP A 200 13.89 23.46 -22.33
CA ASP A 200 14.67 24.15 -23.36
C ASP A 200 14.66 25.65 -23.14
N LYS A 201 13.52 26.20 -22.69
CA LYS A 201 13.42 27.60 -22.28
C LYS A 201 14.30 27.89 -21.06
N TYR A 202 14.25 27.04 -20.03
CA TYR A 202 15.09 27.19 -18.84
C TYR A 202 16.58 27.14 -19.17
N PHE A 203 17.01 26.17 -19.99
CA PHE A 203 18.41 26.04 -20.42
C PHE A 203 18.89 27.25 -21.20
N LYS A 204 18.03 27.79 -22.07
CA LYS A 204 18.33 29.00 -22.83
C LYS A 204 18.55 30.22 -21.92
N GLU A 205 17.73 30.38 -20.88
CA GLU A 205 17.84 31.49 -19.93
C GLU A 205 19.09 31.37 -19.02
N HIS A 206 19.48 30.14 -18.69
CA HIS A 206 20.60 29.86 -17.80
C HIS A 206 21.93 29.54 -18.50
N GLY A 207 21.97 29.63 -19.83
CA GLY A 207 23.16 29.35 -20.62
C GLY A 207 23.67 27.90 -20.52
N ILE A 208 22.77 26.95 -20.23
CA ILE A 208 23.10 25.53 -20.11
C ILE A 208 23.17 24.93 -21.52
N SER A 209 24.38 24.57 -21.98
CA SER A 209 24.57 23.90 -23.26
C SER A 209 24.17 22.42 -23.18
N LEU A 210 23.27 22.02 -24.08
CA LEU A 210 22.87 20.62 -24.27
C LEU A 210 24.01 19.75 -24.82
N GLU A 211 25.04 20.35 -25.42
CA GLU A 211 26.17 19.64 -26.01
C GLU A 211 27.23 19.19 -24.97
N GLU A 212 27.26 19.80 -23.79
CA GLU A 212 28.26 19.48 -22.74
C GLU A 212 27.87 18.30 -21.84
N VAL A 213 26.61 17.86 -21.90
CA VAL A 213 26.03 16.80 -21.03
C VAL A 213 26.67 15.44 -21.29
N ASP A 214 27.25 15.23 -22.47
CA ASP A 214 27.82 13.94 -22.91
C ASP A 214 29.33 13.78 -22.57
N LYS A 215 30.00 14.83 -22.04
CA LYS A 215 31.44 14.78 -21.74
C LYS A 215 31.80 14.17 -20.38
N HIS A 216 30.82 13.99 -19.49
CA HIS A 216 31.05 13.54 -18.12
C HIS A 216 30.33 12.23 -17.76
N ASP A 217 29.90 11.46 -18.75
CA ASP A 217 29.37 10.11 -18.51
C ASP A 217 30.52 9.13 -18.18
N PRO A 218 30.65 8.63 -16.93
CA PRO A 218 31.70 7.70 -16.55
C PRO A 218 31.58 6.34 -17.25
N THR A 219 30.44 6.02 -17.88
CA THR A 219 30.25 4.74 -18.59
C THR A 219 30.87 4.69 -19.99
N LYS A 220 31.26 5.83 -20.57
CA LYS A 220 31.99 5.90 -21.85
C LYS A 220 33.51 5.79 -21.70
N GLN A 221 34.07 6.01 -20.52
CA GLN A 221 35.52 5.95 -20.30
C GLN A 221 36.09 4.53 -20.21
N SER A 222 35.24 3.50 -20.16
CA SER A 222 35.69 2.09 -20.10
C SER A 222 35.63 1.33 -21.43
N SER A 223 35.20 1.95 -22.53
CA SER A 223 35.10 1.28 -23.84
C SER A 223 36.12 1.76 -24.89
N GLU A 224 37.04 2.66 -24.54
CA GLU A 224 38.15 3.08 -25.42
C GLU A 224 39.50 2.49 -25.02
N SER A 225 39.51 1.49 -24.13
CA SER A 225 40.72 0.78 -23.71
C SER A 225 40.60 -0.75 -23.84
N GLU A 226 40.05 -1.25 -24.95
CA GLU A 226 40.25 -2.63 -25.44
C GLU A 226 40.42 -2.66 -26.96
#